data_AF-A0A3A0ART4-F1
#
_entry.id   AF-A0A3A0ART4-F1
#
_cell.length_a   1.000
_cell.length_b   1.000
_cell.length_c   1.000
_cell.angle_alpha   90.00
_cell.angle_beta   90.00
_cell.angle_gamma   90.00
#
_symmetry.space_group_name_H-M   'P 1'
#
loop_
_entity.id
_entity.type
_entity.pdbx_description
1 polymer ?
#
loop_
_entity_poly.entity_id
_entity_poly.type
_entity_poly.pdbx_seq_one_letter_code
_entity_poly.pdbx_strand_id
1 'polypeptide(L)'
;MGHHPLVCPAGGVRLLHPANVPDRPVRALAGTPLRHTGAGVMGQYTYIVLLLAWALPVMLGQYLFGRHYLHANWRIWLLAIVLPTMYLSLADALAIGQGIWTLNDERILGIKLFGRLPVEEVLFFFCTNVMVTQSVLLLRWEGKTARARELLPVRWRRRLRRLDGGA
;
A
#
# COMPACT_ATOMS: atom_id res chain seq x y z
N MET A 1 -7.94 60.55 24.77
CA MET A 1 -7.63 59.13 25.00
C MET A 1 -8.38 58.31 23.96
N GLY A 2 -7.73 57.99 22.83
CA GLY A 2 -8.28 57.17 21.76
C GLY A 2 -7.26 56.09 21.43
N HIS A 3 -7.51 54.87 21.89
CA HIS A 3 -6.67 53.71 21.62
C HIS A 3 -7.00 53.18 20.22
N HIS A 4 -6.15 53.46 19.24
CA HIS A 4 -6.15 52.72 17.97
C HIS A 4 -5.46 51.37 18.20
N PRO A 5 -6.12 50.22 17.96
CA PRO A 5 -5.44 48.94 17.99
C PRO A 5 -4.55 48.81 16.75
N LEU A 6 -3.25 48.62 16.97
CA LEU A 6 -2.30 48.19 15.96
C LEU A 6 -2.65 46.75 15.56
N VAL A 7 -3.36 46.60 14.44
CA VAL A 7 -3.53 45.30 13.78
C VAL A 7 -2.20 44.93 13.14
N CYS A 8 -1.52 43.93 13.70
CA CYS A 8 -0.44 43.21 13.02
C CYS A 8 -1.06 42.46 11.82
N PRO A 9 -0.68 42.76 10.56
CA PRO A 9 -1.08 41.89 9.45
C PRO A 9 -0.36 40.56 9.61
N ALA A 10 -1.14 39.49 9.76
CA ALA A 10 -0.65 38.11 9.78
C ALA A 10 0.25 37.87 8.57
N GLY A 11 1.45 37.34 8.83
CA GLY A 11 2.50 37.12 7.84
C GLY A 11 2.01 36.31 6.64
N GLY A 12 1.77 37.01 5.53
CA GLY A 12 1.72 36.39 4.22
C GLY A 12 3.12 35.90 3.86
N VAL A 13 3.25 34.61 3.55
CA VAL A 13 4.49 34.07 2.98
C VAL A 13 4.70 34.71 1.62
N ARG A 14 5.59 35.69 1.53
CA ARG A 14 6.04 36.25 0.26
C ARG A 14 6.91 35.20 -0.42
N LEU A 15 6.31 34.39 -1.29
CA LEU A 15 7.05 33.49 -2.17
C LEU A 15 8.08 34.32 -2.94
N LEU A 16 9.36 34.02 -2.71
CA LEU A 16 10.46 34.62 -3.46
C LEU A 16 10.31 34.23 -4.93
N HIS A 17 10.06 35.23 -5.77
CA HIS A 17 10.08 35.06 -7.22
C HIS A 17 11.52 34.71 -7.62
N PRO A 18 11.77 33.57 -8.29
CA PRO A 18 13.12 33.17 -8.69
C PRO A 18 13.71 34.23 -9.63
N ALA A 19 14.91 34.71 -9.31
CA ALA A 19 15.55 35.87 -9.93
C ALA A 19 15.94 35.72 -11.42
N ASN A 20 15.61 34.61 -12.07
CA ASN A 20 16.04 34.30 -13.43
C ASN A 20 14.89 33.92 -14.38
N VAL A 21 13.66 34.36 -14.10
CA VAL A 21 12.55 34.22 -15.04
C VAL A 21 12.51 35.48 -15.91
N PRO A 22 12.82 35.42 -17.21
CA PRO A 22 12.69 36.58 -18.08
C PRO A 22 11.22 37.02 -18.16
N ASP A 23 10.99 38.33 -18.07
CA ASP A 23 9.69 39.00 -18.17
C ASP A 23 9.08 38.82 -19.56
N ARG A 24 8.62 37.61 -19.87
CA ARG A 24 7.83 37.37 -21.08
C ARG A 24 6.40 37.78 -20.78
N PRO A 25 5.75 38.59 -21.63
CA PRO A 25 4.35 38.92 -21.45
C PRO A 25 3.57 37.61 -21.54
N VAL A 26 3.09 37.14 -20.38
CA VAL A 26 2.25 35.96 -20.26
C VAL A 26 0.90 36.34 -20.87
N ARG A 27 0.83 36.25 -22.20
CA ARG A 27 -0.40 36.45 -22.95
C ARG A 27 -1.38 35.43 -22.40
N ALA A 28 -2.39 35.94 -21.71
CA ALA A 28 -3.51 35.19 -21.17
C ALA A 28 -4.12 34.33 -22.27
N LEU A 29 -3.74 33.05 -22.30
CA LEU A 29 -4.52 31.98 -22.90
C LEU A 29 -5.73 31.78 -21.97
N ALA A 30 -6.68 32.70 -22.11
CA ALA A 30 -8.04 32.49 -21.69
C ALA A 30 -8.56 31.24 -22.42
N GLY A 31 -9.14 30.32 -21.65
CA GLY A 31 -10.20 29.45 -22.17
C GLY A 31 -9.74 28.15 -22.82
N THR A 32 -9.05 27.30 -22.07
CA THR A 32 -9.57 25.93 -21.94
C THR A 32 -9.70 25.65 -20.46
N PRO A 33 -10.91 25.48 -19.89
CA PRO A 33 -10.98 24.60 -18.75
C PRO A 33 -10.46 23.29 -19.29
N LEU A 34 -9.21 22.96 -18.96
CA LEU A 34 -8.81 21.56 -18.93
C LEU A 34 -9.72 20.98 -17.86
N ARG A 35 -10.92 20.60 -18.31
CA ARG A 35 -11.76 19.65 -17.61
C ARG A 35 -10.81 18.48 -17.51
N HIS A 36 -10.15 18.36 -16.36
CA HIS A 36 -9.57 17.11 -15.94
C HIS A 36 -10.79 16.19 -15.86
N THR A 37 -11.20 15.68 -17.01
CA THR A 37 -12.04 14.50 -17.15
C THR A 37 -11.11 13.38 -16.71
N GLY A 38 -10.73 13.42 -15.44
CA GLY A 38 -9.89 12.46 -14.75
C GLY A 38 -10.72 11.25 -14.33
N ALA A 39 -11.85 11.02 -15.00
CA ALA A 39 -12.32 9.68 -15.23
C ALA A 39 -11.17 8.98 -15.97
N GLY A 40 -10.34 8.25 -15.22
CA GLY A 40 -9.49 7.24 -15.84
C GLY A 40 -10.36 6.38 -16.76
N VAL A 41 -9.75 5.69 -17.71
CA VAL A 41 -10.43 4.86 -18.72
C VAL A 41 -11.55 3.96 -18.12
N MET A 42 -11.50 3.68 -16.82
CA MET A 42 -12.46 2.85 -16.06
C MET A 42 -13.24 3.55 -14.92
N GLY A 43 -13.21 4.89 -14.79
CA GLY A 43 -14.01 5.63 -13.80
C GLY A 43 -13.80 5.17 -12.35
N GLN A 44 -14.89 4.86 -11.64
CA GLN A 44 -14.91 4.36 -10.25
C GLN A 44 -14.19 3.01 -10.06
N TYR A 45 -13.97 2.24 -11.12
CA TYR A 45 -13.25 0.96 -11.06
C TYR A 45 -11.73 1.12 -11.17
N THR A 46 -11.24 2.33 -11.47
CA THR A 46 -9.81 2.56 -11.69
C THR A 46 -8.99 2.11 -10.47
N TYR A 47 -9.46 2.38 -9.26
CA TYR A 47 -8.73 2.02 -8.04
C TYR A 47 -8.67 0.50 -7.83
N ILE A 48 -9.81 -0.19 -7.89
CA ILE A 48 -9.86 -1.64 -7.66
C ILE A 48 -9.10 -2.43 -8.74
N VAL A 49 -9.15 -1.97 -10.00
CA VAL A 49 -8.43 -2.60 -11.11
C VAL A 49 -6.93 -2.47 -10.90
N LEU A 50 -6.42 -1.28 -10.56
CA LEU A 50 -4.99 -1.07 -10.31
C LEU A 50 -4.50 -1.88 -9.11
N LEU A 51 -5.29 -1.90 -8.03
CA LEU A 51 -5.02 -2.67 -6.83
C LEU A 51 -4.86 -4.16 -7.17
N LEU A 52 -5.85 -4.75 -7.84
CA LEU A 52 -5.87 -6.18 -8.14
C LEU A 52 -4.88 -6.56 -9.26
N ALA A 53 -4.71 -5.73 -10.27
CA ALA A 53 -3.84 -6.01 -11.42
C ALA A 53 -2.40 -6.27 -11.00
N TRP A 54 -1.92 -5.59 -9.96
CA TRP A 54 -0.57 -5.80 -9.44
C TRP A 54 -0.52 -6.72 -8.21
N ALA A 55 -1.50 -6.69 -7.32
CA ALA A 55 -1.48 -7.52 -6.12
C ALA A 55 -1.66 -9.02 -6.43
N LEU A 56 -2.57 -9.37 -7.37
CA LEU A 56 -2.90 -10.77 -7.66
C LEU A 56 -1.69 -11.58 -8.18
N PRO A 57 -0.88 -11.10 -9.14
CA PRO A 57 0.31 -11.83 -9.59
C PRO A 57 1.28 -12.16 -8.45
N VAL A 58 1.52 -11.21 -7.54
CA VAL A 58 2.43 -11.39 -6.41
C VAL A 58 1.87 -12.40 -5.41
N MET A 59 0.60 -12.23 -5.01
CA MET A 59 -0.09 -13.14 -4.09
C MET A 59 -0.16 -14.57 -4.64
N LEU A 60 -0.46 -14.71 -5.93
CA LEU A 60 -0.55 -16.01 -6.58
C LEU A 60 0.83 -16.67 -6.66
N GLY A 61 1.87 -15.92 -7.06
CA GLY A 61 3.24 -16.44 -7.12
C GLY A 61 3.72 -16.96 -5.76
N GLN A 62 3.53 -16.17 -4.70
CA GLN A 62 3.88 -16.56 -3.33
C GLN A 62 3.07 -17.77 -2.84
N TYR A 63 1.77 -17.80 -3.13
CA TYR A 63 0.91 -18.92 -2.76
C TYR A 63 1.30 -20.22 -3.46
N LEU A 64 1.57 -20.18 -4.77
CA LEU A 64 1.95 -21.37 -5.53
C LEU A 64 3.28 -21.95 -5.05
N PHE A 65 4.26 -21.09 -4.73
CA PHE A 65 5.55 -21.51 -4.18
C PHE A 65 5.41 -22.09 -2.77
N GLY A 66 4.61 -21.47 -1.92
CA GLY A 66 4.48 -21.80 -0.49
C GLY A 66 3.33 -22.73 -0.11
N ARG A 67 2.56 -23.23 -1.08
CA ARG A 67 1.23 -23.82 -0.82
C ARG A 67 1.23 -24.86 0.31
N HIS A 68 2.12 -25.85 0.24
CA HIS A 68 2.19 -26.90 1.25
C HIS A 68 2.47 -26.37 2.67
N TYR A 69 3.37 -25.39 2.79
CA TYR A 69 3.72 -24.79 4.08
C TYR A 69 2.63 -23.87 4.64
N LEU A 70 2.00 -23.07 3.76
CA LEU A 70 0.90 -22.18 4.12
C LEU A 70 -0.31 -22.98 4.61
N HIS A 71 -0.67 -24.06 3.92
CA HIS A 71 -1.77 -24.95 4.29
C HIS A 71 -1.50 -25.67 5.61
N ALA A 72 -0.26 -26.11 5.87
CA ALA A 72 0.11 -26.71 7.15
C ALA A 72 -0.04 -25.74 8.34
N ASN A 73 0.08 -24.43 8.11
CA ASN A 73 0.00 -23.38 9.13
C ASN A 73 -1.24 -22.48 8.93
N TRP A 74 -2.31 -22.98 8.30
CA TRP A 74 -3.43 -22.17 7.83
C TRP A 74 -4.10 -21.33 8.93
N ARG A 75 -4.14 -21.81 10.18
CA ARG A 75 -4.70 -21.06 11.32
C ARG A 75 -3.88 -19.81 11.63
N ILE A 76 -2.56 -19.97 11.68
CA ILE A 76 -1.62 -18.87 11.94
C ILE A 76 -1.67 -17.90 10.76
N TRP A 77 -1.67 -18.43 9.54
CA TRP A 77 -1.76 -17.63 8.33
C TRP A 77 -3.05 -16.78 8.29
N LEU A 78 -4.19 -17.39 8.59
CA LEU A 78 -5.48 -16.71 8.61
C LEU A 78 -5.56 -15.65 9.71
N LEU A 79 -5.13 -15.97 10.94
CA LEU A 79 -5.12 -15.01 12.05
C LEU A 79 -4.19 -13.82 11.76
N ALA A 80 -3.01 -14.09 11.19
CA ALA A 80 -2.05 -13.07 10.82
C ALA A 80 -2.50 -12.18 9.65
N ILE A 81 -3.51 -12.59 8.87
CA ILE A 81 -4.16 -11.74 7.87
C ILE A 81 -5.33 -10.98 8.50
N VAL A 82 -6.24 -11.70 9.16
CA VAL A 82 -7.54 -11.16 9.59
C VAL A 82 -7.37 -10.10 10.68
N LEU A 83 -6.55 -10.37 11.70
CA LEU A 83 -6.36 -9.44 12.82
C LEU A 83 -5.82 -8.07 12.38
N PRO A 84 -4.69 -7.97 11.65
CA PRO A 84 -4.21 -6.68 11.18
C PRO A 84 -5.14 -6.05 10.15
N THR A 85 -5.80 -6.83 9.29
CA THR A 85 -6.77 -6.27 8.32
C THR A 85 -7.92 -5.58 9.04
N MET A 86 -8.50 -6.22 10.06
CA MET A 86 -9.57 -5.64 10.87
C MET A 86 -9.08 -4.41 11.64
N TYR A 87 -7.90 -4.49 12.27
CA TYR A 87 -7.33 -3.38 13.03
C TYR A 87 -7.07 -2.15 12.16
N LEU A 88 -6.40 -2.34 11.02
CA LEU A 88 -6.06 -1.25 10.10
C LEU A 88 -7.33 -0.66 9.48
N SER A 89 -8.27 -1.50 9.04
CA SER A 89 -9.55 -1.03 8.50
C SER A 89 -10.32 -0.18 9.52
N LEU A 90 -10.33 -0.57 10.80
CA LEU A 90 -11.00 0.21 11.83
C LEU A 90 -10.29 1.54 12.10
N ALA A 91 -8.96 1.53 12.21
CA ALA A 91 -8.17 2.74 12.39
C ALA A 91 -8.37 3.72 11.23
N ASP A 92 -8.40 3.19 10.00
CA ASP A 92 -8.62 3.94 8.77
C ASP A 92 -10.02 4.56 8.74
N ALA A 93 -11.05 3.78 9.09
CA ALA A 93 -12.43 4.25 9.18
C ALA A 93 -12.59 5.40 10.20
N LEU A 94 -11.87 5.35 11.32
CA LEU A 94 -11.86 6.41 12.32
C LEU A 94 -11.18 7.67 11.79
N ALA A 95 -10.03 7.54 11.12
CA ALA A 95 -9.29 8.66 10.57
C ALA A 95 -10.07 9.38 9.45
N ILE A 96 -10.77 8.65 8.57
CA ILE A 96 -11.68 9.23 7.57
C ILE A 96 -12.87 9.91 8.27
N GLY A 97 -13.43 9.25 9.29
CA GLY A 97 -14.55 9.80 10.07
C GLY A 97 -14.20 11.11 10.79
N GLN A 98 -12.93 11.32 11.12
CA GLN A 98 -12.42 12.53 11.77
C GLN A 98 -11.93 13.58 10.75
N GLY A 99 -11.94 13.28 9.45
CA GLY A 99 -11.47 14.20 8.41
C GLY A 99 -9.96 14.42 8.42
N ILE A 100 -9.18 13.54 9.05
CA ILE A 100 -7.70 13.62 9.06
C ILE A 100 -7.16 13.49 7.63
N TRP A 101 -7.82 12.65 6.84
CA TRP A 101 -7.55 12.45 5.42
C TRP A 101 -8.86 12.26 4.66
N THR A 102 -8.86 12.61 3.38
CA THR A 102 -10.03 12.53 2.51
C THR A 102 -9.66 11.78 1.23
N LEU A 103 -10.51 10.85 0.83
CA LEU A 103 -10.39 10.16 -0.45
C LEU A 103 -11.27 10.86 -1.48
N ASN A 104 -10.84 10.86 -2.74
CA ASN A 104 -11.64 11.40 -3.82
C ASN A 104 -12.80 10.43 -4.14
N ASP A 105 -14.02 10.84 -3.81
CA ASP A 105 -15.26 10.10 -4.03
C ASP A 105 -15.50 9.72 -5.51
N GLU A 106 -14.87 10.40 -6.47
CA GLU A 106 -15.03 10.13 -7.91
C GLU A 106 -14.33 8.83 -8.38
N ARG A 107 -13.40 8.29 -7.58
CA ARG A 107 -12.57 7.12 -7.97
C ARG A 107 -12.85 5.85 -7.17
N ILE A 108 -13.81 5.91 -6.25
CA ILE A 108 -14.23 4.80 -5.39
C ILE A 108 -15.67 4.39 -5.75
N LEU A 109 -16.03 3.13 -5.52
CA LEU A 109 -17.32 2.50 -5.82
C LEU A 109 -18.48 3.07 -4.99
N GLY A 110 -18.18 3.91 -3.98
CA GLY A 110 -19.19 4.52 -3.11
C GLY A 110 -19.80 3.57 -2.07
N ILE A 111 -19.39 2.31 -2.03
CA ILE A 111 -19.84 1.33 -1.04
C ILE A 111 -19.04 1.54 0.25
N LYS A 112 -19.67 2.09 1.28
CA LYS A 112 -19.04 2.38 2.58
C LYS A 112 -19.36 1.29 3.60
N LEU A 113 -18.39 0.46 3.95
CA LEU A 113 -18.43 -0.39 5.14
C LEU A 113 -18.47 0.49 6.39
N PHE A 114 -19.29 0.09 7.37
CA PHE A 114 -19.55 0.87 8.60
C PHE A 114 -20.00 2.33 8.35
N GLY A 115 -20.54 2.62 7.16
CA GLY A 115 -21.00 3.95 6.76
C GLY A 115 -19.88 4.96 6.51
N ARG A 116 -18.61 4.58 6.63
CA ARG A 116 -17.46 5.50 6.52
C ARG A 116 -16.32 5.01 5.62
N LEU A 117 -16.04 3.70 5.58
CA LEU A 117 -14.85 3.15 4.93
C LEU A 117 -15.18 2.54 3.56
N PRO A 118 -14.56 2.98 2.45
CA PRO A 118 -14.72 2.33 1.15
C PRO A 118 -14.32 0.84 1.20
N VAL A 119 -15.04 -0.04 0.50
CA VAL A 119 -14.72 -1.48 0.44
C VAL A 119 -13.32 -1.72 -0.10
N GLU A 120 -12.86 -0.86 -0.99
CA GLU A 120 -11.55 -0.95 -1.62
C GLU A 120 -10.40 -0.77 -0.63
N GLU A 121 -10.60 -0.01 0.44
CA GLU A 121 -9.60 0.14 1.51
C GLU A 121 -9.47 -1.16 2.31
N VAL A 122 -10.58 -1.82 2.63
CA VAL A 122 -10.55 -3.14 3.28
C VAL A 122 -9.84 -4.16 2.40
N LEU A 123 -10.11 -4.12 1.09
CA LEU A 123 -9.45 -4.99 0.12
C LEU A 123 -7.95 -4.68 0.01
N PHE A 124 -7.56 -3.40 0.06
CA PHE A 124 -6.16 -2.98 0.07
C PHE A 124 -5.43 -3.55 1.30
N PHE A 125 -5.97 -3.36 2.50
CA PHE A 125 -5.40 -3.92 3.72
C PHE A 125 -5.37 -5.44 3.67
N PHE A 126 -6.41 -6.09 3.13
CA PHE A 126 -6.43 -7.53 2.97
C PHE A 126 -5.31 -8.02 2.05
N CYS A 127 -5.23 -7.49 0.82
CA CYS A 127 -4.22 -7.89 -0.16
C CYS A 127 -2.79 -7.68 0.37
N THR A 128 -2.51 -6.52 0.97
CA THR A 128 -1.20 -6.21 1.55
C THR A 128 -0.86 -7.12 2.72
N ASN A 129 -1.81 -7.37 3.64
CA ASN A 129 -1.58 -8.31 4.73
C ASN A 129 -1.38 -9.74 4.24
N VAL A 130 -2.04 -10.17 3.16
CA VAL A 130 -1.77 -11.48 2.55
C VAL A 130 -0.33 -11.54 2.04
N MET A 131 0.11 -10.56 1.25
CA MET A 131 1.47 -10.51 0.69
C MET A 131 2.53 -10.49 1.79
N VAL A 132 2.38 -9.64 2.80
CA VAL A 132 3.32 -9.55 3.93
C VAL A 132 3.35 -10.86 4.72
N THR A 133 2.19 -11.40 5.09
CA THR A 133 2.12 -12.63 5.88
C THR A 133 2.70 -13.82 5.12
N GLN A 134 2.38 -13.97 3.83
CA GLN A 134 2.95 -15.02 2.99
C GLN A 134 4.47 -14.90 2.90
N SER A 135 4.99 -13.68 2.69
CA SER A 135 6.43 -13.41 2.64
C SER A 135 7.13 -13.83 3.94
N VAL A 136 6.59 -13.43 5.09
CA VAL A 136 7.16 -13.77 6.41
C VAL A 136 7.12 -15.28 6.67
N LEU A 137 6.02 -15.95 6.34
CA LEU A 137 5.88 -17.40 6.49
C LEU A 137 6.87 -18.16 5.59
N LEU A 138 7.02 -17.73 4.34
CA LEU A 138 7.97 -18.31 3.40
C LEU A 138 9.42 -18.16 3.86
N LEU A 139 9.80 -16.98 4.36
CA LEU A 139 11.14 -16.75 4.92
C LEU A 139 11.42 -17.65 6.16
N ARG A 140 10.40 -17.88 6.99
CA ARG A 140 10.51 -18.79 8.14
C ARG A 140 10.68 -20.25 7.74
N TRP A 141 10.12 -20.65 6.60
CA TRP A 141 10.27 -22.01 6.06
C TRP A 141 11.73 -22.30 5.67
N GLU A 142 12.37 -21.39 4.93
CA GLU A 142 13.79 -21.54 4.53
C GLU A 142 14.73 -21.61 5.75
N GLY A 143 14.40 -20.89 6.83
CA GLY A 143 15.18 -20.96 8.07
C GLY A 143 15.18 -22.35 8.72
N LYS A 144 14.10 -23.14 8.58
CA LYS A 144 14.05 -24.51 9.12
C LYS A 144 14.88 -25.47 8.28
N THR A 145 14.84 -25.38 6.95
CA THR A 145 15.66 -26.21 6.05
C THR A 145 17.14 -25.84 6.14
N ALA A 146 17.47 -24.55 6.22
CA ALA A 146 18.85 -24.09 6.38
C ALA A 146 19.46 -24.56 7.72
N ARG A 147 18.73 -24.37 8.83
CA ARG A 147 19.18 -24.87 10.15
C ARG A 147 19.25 -26.39 10.21
N ALA A 148 18.29 -27.10 9.62
CA ALA A 148 18.37 -28.56 9.53
C ALA A 148 19.65 -29.01 8.82
N ARG A 149 20.03 -28.34 7.71
CA ARG A 149 21.26 -28.62 6.95
C ARG A 149 22.54 -28.32 7.76
N GLU A 150 22.50 -27.33 8.63
CA GLU A 150 23.59 -26.96 9.55
C GLU A 150 23.71 -27.89 10.77
N LEU A 151 22.61 -28.50 11.21
CA LEU A 151 22.63 -29.51 12.27
C LEU A 151 22.98 -30.93 11.77
N LEU A 152 23.01 -31.17 10.45
CA LEU A 152 23.41 -32.47 9.91
C LEU A 152 24.86 -32.83 10.28
N PRO A 153 25.17 -34.08 10.67
CA PRO A 153 26.54 -34.50 10.95
C PRO A 153 27.47 -34.24 9.75
N VAL A 154 28.73 -33.87 10.01
CA VAL A 154 29.75 -33.54 8.99
C VAL A 154 29.88 -34.60 7.90
N ARG A 155 29.66 -35.88 8.25
CA ARG A 155 29.69 -37.03 7.33
C ARG A 155 28.62 -36.94 6.22
N TRP A 156 27.43 -36.42 6.54
CA TRP A 156 26.33 -36.27 5.59
C TRP A 156 26.47 -35.00 4.74
N ARG A 157 27.07 -33.92 5.29
CA ARG A 157 27.40 -32.72 4.51
C ARG A 157 28.33 -33.00 3.33
N ARG A 158 29.33 -33.88 3.52
CA ARG A 158 30.27 -34.28 2.44
C ARG A 158 29.63 -35.14 1.37
N ARG A 159 28.53 -35.84 1.69
CA ARG A 159 27.80 -36.67 0.72
C ARG A 159 26.89 -35.83 -0.16
N LEU A 160 26.20 -34.84 0.39
CA LEU A 160 25.35 -33.92 -0.39
C LEU A 160 26.16 -33.05 -1.37
N ARG A 161 27.32 -32.53 -0.95
CA ARG A 161 28.23 -31.79 -1.85
C ARG A 161 28.75 -32.61 -3.04
N ARG A 162 28.81 -33.94 -2.91
CA ARG A 162 29.21 -34.83 -4.01
C ARG A 162 28.09 -35.10 -5.01
N LEU A 163 26.82 -34.92 -4.62
CA LEU A 163 25.67 -35.06 -5.50
C LEU A 163 25.40 -33.76 -6.27
N ASP A 164 25.65 -32.60 -5.65
CA ASP A 164 25.46 -31.29 -6.29
C ASP A 164 26.59 -30.94 -7.29
N GLY A 165 27.76 -31.58 -7.19
CA GLY A 165 28.94 -31.32 -8.03
C GLY A 165 29.25 -32.38 -9.10
N GLY A 166 28.32 -33.31 -9.35
CA GLY A 166 28.48 -34.42 -10.30
C GLY A 166 27.57 -34.33 -11.53
N ALA A 167 27.00 -33.15 -11.81
CA ALA A 167 26.28 -32.85 -13.04
C ALA A 167 27.14 -31.98 -13.96
#